data_AF-A0A3S5GYL8-F1
#
_entry.id   AF-A0A3S5GYL8-F1
#
_cell.length_a   1.000
_cell.length_b   1.000
_cell.length_c   1.000
_cell.angle_alpha   90.00
_cell.angle_beta   90.00
_cell.angle_gamma   90.00
#
_symmetry.space_group_name_H-M   'P 1'
#
loop_
_entity.id
_entity.type
_entity.pdbx_description
1 polymer ?
#
loop_
_entity_poly.entity_id
_entity_poly.type
_entity_poly.pdbx_seq_one_letter_code
_entity_poly.pdbx_strand_id
1 'polypeptide(L)'
;MRTSNKITAACHNPAPGPDEGPMNAQTQARLAEGAPMSLESNPVTDPLADPALRRIVEDFVRRRVPASDVEDVVQTVLCDALAAERRPQDPKELTRWLLGIARHKVADAHRRAHREPPAELPDIEASPAPVEELALARWAEAQVKSSRDGEKTLTWMAREGEGESLEAIAAEEKVPAARVRQRVSRMRRWMKERWLAELTAAAIIAALAVVAWWIFRKPPEEANKDKPRDPSPIPSIAPDVQSPLERARAMRQDALDKCERREWKPCLDGLDEARALDPEGDRAPEIGAARARAKAELESTPPAPSTETSSSATPLPSTVPVPSSSTDMPRVKPAPKSSPKKPFGELKGSSLDYPSDASSMGLGLGSDVGGSIGTGSSSGRKAAPTKGTPTKSKAGSDVGR
;
A
#
# COMPACT_ATOMS: atom_id res chain seq x y z
N MET A 1 -48.96 22.06 25.13
CA MET A 1 -48.70 23.15 24.16
C MET A 1 -47.18 23.27 24.00
N ARG A 2 -46.64 22.97 22.81
CA ARG A 2 -45.23 23.20 22.45
C ARG A 2 -45.21 23.92 21.11
N THR A 3 -44.47 25.02 21.02
CA THR A 3 -44.31 25.81 19.80
C THR A 3 -43.18 25.23 18.95
N SER A 4 -43.50 24.80 17.74
CA SER A 4 -42.51 24.32 16.75
C SER A 4 -42.00 25.50 15.93
N ASN A 5 -40.72 25.87 16.06
CA ASN A 5 -40.06 26.75 15.11
C ASN A 5 -39.40 25.90 13.99
N LYS A 6 -40.03 25.90 12.82
CA LYS A 6 -39.37 25.50 11.56
C LYS A 6 -38.56 26.69 11.06
N ILE A 7 -37.26 26.50 10.82
CA ILE A 7 -36.44 27.45 10.05
C ILE A 7 -36.21 26.82 8.67
N THR A 8 -37.01 27.24 7.69
CA THR A 8 -36.78 26.98 6.27
C THR A 8 -36.02 28.18 5.68
N ALA A 9 -34.71 28.01 5.47
CA ALA A 9 -33.91 28.99 4.72
C ALA A 9 -34.11 28.77 3.22
N ALA A 10 -34.71 29.73 2.53
CA ALA A 10 -34.90 29.70 1.08
C ALA A 10 -33.76 30.46 0.39
N CYS A 11 -32.94 29.78 -0.39
CA CYS A 11 -31.94 30.43 -1.25
C CYS A 11 -32.65 31.07 -2.45
N HIS A 12 -32.78 32.40 -2.44
CA HIS A 12 -33.18 33.17 -3.62
C HIS A 12 -31.97 33.35 -4.56
N ASN A 13 -32.08 32.88 -5.80
CA ASN A 13 -31.20 33.32 -6.88
C ASN A 13 -31.68 34.69 -7.39
N PRO A 14 -30.82 35.71 -7.48
CA PRO A 14 -31.14 36.94 -8.20
C PRO A 14 -31.16 36.68 -9.71
N ALA A 15 -32.17 37.21 -10.40
CA ALA A 15 -32.27 37.13 -11.86
C ALA A 15 -31.27 38.09 -12.54
N PRO A 16 -30.72 37.74 -13.72
CA PRO A 16 -29.92 38.68 -14.52
C PRO A 16 -30.81 39.78 -15.08
N GLY A 17 -30.40 41.05 -14.92
CA GLY A 17 -31.09 42.21 -15.47
C GLY A 17 -30.78 42.40 -16.97
N PRO A 18 -31.75 42.86 -17.79
CA PRO A 18 -31.52 43.19 -19.18
C PRO A 18 -31.09 44.66 -19.32
N ASP A 19 -29.83 44.90 -19.69
CA ASP A 19 -29.34 46.24 -20.02
C ASP A 19 -28.30 46.19 -21.16
N GLU A 20 -28.74 45.70 -22.33
CA GLU A 20 -27.95 45.78 -23.57
C GLU A 20 -28.09 47.18 -24.19
N GLY A 21 -27.18 48.08 -23.80
CA GLY A 21 -26.97 49.34 -24.51
C GLY A 21 -26.39 49.10 -25.92
N PRO A 22 -26.81 49.86 -26.95
CA PRO A 22 -26.36 49.64 -28.33
C PRO A 22 -24.86 49.89 -28.50
N MET A 23 -24.13 48.88 -28.98
CA MET A 23 -22.69 48.99 -29.25
C MET A 23 -22.38 50.05 -30.30
N ASN A 24 -21.41 50.93 -29.99
CA ASN A 24 -20.87 51.90 -30.92
C ASN A 24 -20.10 51.21 -32.07
N ALA A 25 -20.55 51.41 -33.31
CA ALA A 25 -19.95 50.85 -34.52
C ALA A 25 -18.48 51.28 -34.78
N GLN A 26 -17.99 52.35 -34.13
CA GLN A 26 -16.61 52.81 -34.32
C GLN A 26 -15.54 51.90 -33.68
N THR A 27 -15.90 51.02 -32.75
CA THR A 27 -14.92 50.13 -32.08
C THR A 27 -14.45 48.98 -32.96
N GLN A 28 -15.22 48.54 -33.97
CA GLN A 28 -14.85 47.41 -34.83
C GLN A 28 -13.77 47.76 -35.88
N ALA A 29 -13.58 49.04 -36.22
CA ALA A 29 -12.67 49.47 -37.28
C ALA A 29 -11.17 49.52 -36.90
N ARG A 30 -10.81 49.23 -35.63
CA ARG A 30 -9.41 49.29 -35.13
C ARG A 30 -8.73 47.93 -34.91
N LEU A 31 -9.34 46.83 -35.36
CA LEU A 31 -8.82 45.46 -35.21
C LEU A 31 -8.10 44.91 -36.45
N ALA A 32 -7.88 45.72 -37.50
CA ALA A 32 -7.46 45.23 -38.81
C ALA A 32 -5.96 45.34 -39.15
N GLU A 33 -5.15 46.10 -38.39
CA GLU A 33 -3.73 46.34 -38.75
C GLU A 33 -2.75 46.11 -37.58
N GLY A 34 -1.95 45.05 -37.70
CA GLY A 34 -0.51 45.22 -37.59
C GLY A 34 0.20 45.03 -36.24
N ALA A 35 0.09 43.85 -35.61
CA ALA A 35 1.22 43.26 -34.88
C ALA A 35 1.05 41.74 -34.69
N PRO A 36 2.00 40.89 -35.16
CA PRO A 36 2.11 39.53 -34.64
C PRO A 36 2.69 39.62 -33.23
N MET A 37 1.83 39.84 -32.22
CA MET A 37 2.22 39.56 -30.84
C MET A 37 2.42 38.05 -30.73
N SER A 38 3.68 37.63 -30.77
CA SER A 38 4.11 36.28 -30.42
C SER A 38 3.69 35.98 -28.99
N LEU A 39 2.49 35.46 -28.82
CA LEU A 39 2.08 34.71 -27.64
C LEU A 39 2.80 33.36 -27.65
N GLU A 40 4.13 33.40 -27.63
CA GLU A 40 4.95 32.37 -26.99
C GLU A 40 4.74 32.49 -25.48
N SER A 41 3.49 32.29 -25.05
CA SER A 41 3.22 31.84 -23.71
C SER A 41 3.90 30.49 -23.59
N ASN A 42 5.14 30.48 -23.09
CA ASN A 42 5.69 29.32 -22.43
C ASN A 42 4.56 28.74 -21.59
N PRO A 43 4.15 27.47 -21.81
CA PRO A 43 3.11 26.89 -20.99
C PRO A 43 3.65 26.93 -19.57
N VAL A 44 3.11 27.84 -18.76
CA VAL A 44 3.43 27.93 -17.34
C VAL A 44 2.82 26.68 -16.75
N THR A 45 3.59 25.60 -16.77
CA THR A 45 3.24 24.31 -16.20
C THR A 45 2.96 24.59 -14.75
N ASP A 46 1.67 24.62 -14.40
CA ASP A 46 1.26 24.81 -13.02
C ASP A 46 2.00 23.76 -12.19
N PRO A 47 2.84 24.14 -11.21
CA PRO A 47 3.62 23.17 -10.46
C PRO A 47 2.74 22.18 -9.67
N LEU A 48 1.42 22.44 -9.50
CA LEU A 48 0.46 21.44 -9.01
C LEU A 48 0.13 20.32 -10.01
N ALA A 49 0.35 20.51 -11.31
CA ALA A 49 0.13 19.51 -12.35
C ALA A 49 1.28 18.49 -12.48
N ASP A 50 2.38 18.65 -11.73
CA ASP A 50 3.49 17.71 -11.71
C ASP A 50 3.08 16.35 -11.09
N PRO A 51 3.12 15.23 -11.85
CA PRO A 51 2.79 13.91 -11.32
C PRO A 51 3.79 13.44 -10.24
N ALA A 52 5.02 13.94 -10.20
CA ALA A 52 5.97 13.62 -9.14
C ALA A 52 5.53 14.25 -7.80
N LEU A 53 5.02 15.48 -7.83
CA LEU A 53 4.47 16.15 -6.66
C LEU A 53 3.23 15.43 -6.10
N ARG A 54 2.30 15.00 -6.97
CA ARG A 54 1.14 14.19 -6.55
C ARG A 54 1.58 12.90 -5.86
N ARG A 55 2.55 12.17 -6.43
CA ARG A 55 3.10 10.94 -5.82
C ARG A 55 3.68 11.18 -4.43
N ILE A 56 4.38 12.30 -4.20
CA ILE A 56 4.95 12.65 -2.89
C ILE A 56 3.85 12.87 -1.83
N VAL A 57 2.76 13.55 -2.20
CA VAL A 57 1.62 13.77 -1.30
C VAL A 57 0.88 12.45 -1.04
N GLU A 58 0.66 11.65 -2.08
CA GLU A 58 0.03 10.32 -1.99
C GLU A 58 0.81 9.38 -1.06
N ASP A 59 2.13 9.26 -1.25
CA ASP A 59 3.02 8.45 -0.39
C ASP A 59 3.02 8.91 1.07
N PHE A 60 2.86 10.21 1.30
CA PHE A 60 2.76 10.77 2.65
C PHE A 60 1.42 10.42 3.31
N VAL A 61 0.31 10.48 2.56
CA VAL A 61 -1.05 10.19 3.03
C VAL A 61 -1.22 8.68 3.25
N ARG A 62 -0.84 7.84 2.27
CA ARG A 62 -0.92 6.37 2.29
C ARG A 62 -0.28 5.71 3.51
N ARG A 63 0.74 6.33 4.11
CA ARG A 63 1.40 5.85 5.35
C ARG A 63 0.63 6.18 6.64
N ARG A 64 -0.51 6.87 6.56
CA ARG A 64 -1.18 7.50 7.71
C ARG A 64 -2.70 7.37 7.74
N VAL A 65 -3.36 7.00 6.65
CA VAL A 65 -4.82 6.76 6.58
C VAL A 65 -5.09 5.39 5.94
N PRO A 66 -6.28 4.80 6.14
CA PRO A 66 -6.71 3.59 5.43
C PRO A 66 -6.64 3.75 3.91
N ALA A 67 -6.46 2.64 3.18
CA ALA A 67 -6.31 2.66 1.72
C ALA A 67 -7.53 3.28 0.99
N SER A 68 -8.73 3.15 1.55
CA SER A 68 -9.97 3.78 1.08
C SER A 68 -9.89 5.30 1.05
N ASP A 69 -9.22 5.89 2.04
CA ASP A 69 -9.29 7.33 2.31
C ASP A 69 -8.14 8.10 1.62
N VAL A 70 -7.21 7.39 0.97
CA VAL A 70 -5.99 7.99 0.41
C VAL A 70 -6.32 8.98 -0.70
N GLU A 71 -7.12 8.57 -1.68
CA GLU A 71 -7.45 9.43 -2.83
C GLU A 71 -8.31 10.62 -2.40
N ASP A 72 -9.33 10.41 -1.54
CA ASP A 72 -10.17 11.47 -1.00
C ASP A 72 -9.35 12.53 -0.24
N VAL A 73 -8.41 12.11 0.59
CA VAL A 73 -7.52 13.03 1.33
C VAL A 73 -6.55 13.73 0.37
N VAL A 74 -5.95 13.04 -0.61
CA VAL A 74 -5.07 13.65 -1.62
C VAL A 74 -5.84 14.67 -2.47
N GLN A 75 -7.02 14.33 -2.97
CA GLN A 75 -7.90 15.22 -3.71
C GLN A 75 -8.25 16.46 -2.87
N THR A 76 -8.64 16.27 -1.61
CA THR A 76 -8.95 17.39 -0.71
C THR A 76 -7.74 18.32 -0.50
N VAL A 77 -6.52 17.77 -0.39
CA VAL A 77 -5.29 18.58 -0.29
C VAL A 77 -5.03 19.38 -1.55
N LEU A 78 -5.23 18.79 -2.73
CA LEU A 78 -5.03 19.46 -4.02
C LEU A 78 -6.11 20.52 -4.30
N CYS A 79 -7.36 20.28 -3.92
CA CYS A 79 -8.44 21.26 -4.00
C CYS A 79 -8.19 22.47 -3.08
N ASP A 80 -7.79 22.24 -1.82
CA ASP A 80 -7.35 23.32 -0.91
C ASP A 80 -6.16 24.10 -1.50
N ALA A 81 -5.23 23.42 -2.15
CA ALA A 81 -4.05 24.03 -2.76
C ALA A 81 -4.37 24.90 -3.98
N LEU A 82 -5.35 24.48 -4.80
CA LEU A 82 -5.86 25.26 -5.94
C LEU A 82 -6.69 26.47 -5.49
N ALA A 83 -7.39 26.38 -4.36
CA ALA A 83 -8.21 27.47 -3.81
C ALA A 83 -7.39 28.55 -3.06
N ALA A 84 -6.11 28.31 -2.79
CA ALA A 84 -5.28 29.21 -1.98
C ALA A 84 -4.62 30.34 -2.79
N GLU A 85 -5.06 31.58 -2.58
CA GLU A 85 -4.51 32.78 -3.24
C GLU A 85 -2.99 32.97 -3.04
N ARG A 86 -2.45 32.52 -1.90
CA ARG A 86 -1.04 32.73 -1.49
C ARG A 86 -0.21 31.45 -1.57
N ARG A 87 -0.38 30.69 -2.66
CA ARG A 87 0.40 29.49 -2.96
C ARG A 87 1.86 29.84 -3.31
N PRO A 88 2.88 29.18 -2.70
CA PRO A 88 4.28 29.35 -3.11
C PRO A 88 4.49 28.93 -4.57
N GLN A 89 5.35 29.65 -5.29
CA GLN A 89 5.69 29.33 -6.69
C GLN A 89 6.99 28.52 -6.83
N ASP A 90 7.88 28.54 -5.82
CA ASP A 90 9.03 27.63 -5.80
C ASP A 90 8.57 26.19 -5.54
N PRO A 91 8.99 25.19 -6.36
CA PRO A 91 8.54 23.81 -6.19
C PRO A 91 8.90 23.16 -4.84
N LYS A 92 10.01 23.54 -4.20
CA LYS A 92 10.43 22.96 -2.91
C LYS A 92 9.61 23.56 -1.76
N GLU A 93 9.34 24.87 -1.81
CA GLU A 93 8.43 25.54 -0.88
C GLU A 93 7.00 25.03 -1.03
N LEU A 94 6.52 24.89 -2.27
CA LEU A 94 5.21 24.31 -2.59
C LEU A 94 5.07 22.89 -2.02
N THR A 95 6.08 22.04 -2.21
CA THR A 95 6.10 20.67 -1.66
C THR A 95 5.99 20.70 -0.13
N ARG A 96 6.79 21.54 0.55
CA ARG A 96 6.75 21.68 2.01
C ARG A 96 5.39 22.18 2.51
N TRP A 97 4.79 23.13 1.79
CA TRP A 97 3.51 23.73 2.11
C TRP A 97 2.34 22.73 1.92
N LEU A 98 2.32 21.98 0.81
CA LEU A 98 1.35 20.90 0.56
C LEU A 98 1.41 19.80 1.63
N LEU A 99 2.60 19.38 2.05
CA LEU A 99 2.75 18.41 3.15
C LEU A 99 2.26 18.95 4.50
N GLY A 100 2.28 20.28 4.68
CA GLY A 100 1.60 20.96 5.79
C GLY A 100 0.08 20.78 5.73
N ILE A 101 -0.54 21.09 4.59
CA ILE A 101 -1.99 20.90 4.36
C ILE A 101 -2.36 19.42 4.55
N ALA A 102 -1.59 18.50 3.96
CA ALA A 102 -1.81 17.05 4.07
C ALA A 102 -1.77 16.56 5.53
N ARG A 103 -0.83 17.06 6.36
CA ARG A 103 -0.81 16.75 7.80
C ARG A 103 -2.12 17.17 8.48
N HIS A 104 -2.66 18.34 8.16
CA HIS A 104 -3.92 18.81 8.74
C HIS A 104 -5.14 18.00 8.25
N LYS A 105 -5.21 17.66 6.96
CA LYS A 105 -6.30 16.83 6.40
C LYS A 105 -6.27 15.39 6.93
N VAL A 106 -5.10 14.79 7.08
CA VAL A 106 -4.92 13.48 7.73
C VAL A 106 -5.41 13.53 9.19
N ALA A 107 -5.00 14.53 9.97
CA ALA A 107 -5.48 14.68 11.34
C ALA A 107 -7.01 14.89 11.40
N ASP A 108 -7.60 15.53 10.39
CA ASP A 108 -9.04 15.72 10.31
C ASP A 108 -9.80 14.45 9.90
N ALA A 109 -9.25 13.64 8.98
CA ALA A 109 -9.78 12.32 8.64
C ALA A 109 -9.86 11.41 9.88
N HIS A 110 -8.79 11.35 10.68
CA HIS A 110 -8.80 10.64 11.98
C HIS A 110 -9.85 11.19 12.95
N ARG A 111 -10.03 12.51 13.02
CA ARG A 111 -11.09 13.11 13.85
C ARG A 111 -12.50 12.79 13.37
N ARG A 112 -12.72 12.65 12.07
CA ARG A 112 -14.01 12.24 11.49
C ARG A 112 -14.29 10.75 11.76
N ALA A 113 -13.33 9.88 11.46
CA ALA A 113 -13.39 8.44 11.74
C ALA A 113 -13.60 8.08 13.23
N HIS A 114 -13.25 8.98 14.17
CA HIS A 114 -13.55 8.81 15.60
C HIS A 114 -14.89 9.41 16.07
N ARG A 115 -15.54 10.26 15.27
CA ARG A 115 -16.83 10.91 15.61
C ARG A 115 -18.00 10.22 14.95
N GLU A 116 -17.83 9.84 13.70
CA GLU A 116 -18.80 9.06 12.95
C GLU A 116 -18.59 7.60 13.38
N PRO A 117 -19.55 6.97 14.08
CA PRO A 117 -19.52 5.51 14.17
C PRO A 117 -19.48 4.97 12.73
N PRO A 118 -18.75 3.88 12.44
CA PRO A 118 -18.72 3.30 11.11
C PRO A 118 -20.16 3.20 10.62
N ALA A 119 -20.48 3.94 9.56
CA ALA A 119 -21.84 3.97 9.07
C ALA A 119 -22.20 2.52 8.76
N GLU A 120 -23.23 1.99 9.42
CA GLU A 120 -23.88 0.75 8.98
C GLU A 120 -24.39 1.08 7.58
N LEU A 121 -23.54 0.78 6.59
CA LEU A 121 -23.93 0.74 5.20
C LEU A 121 -25.16 -0.17 5.18
N PRO A 122 -26.23 0.23 4.48
CA PRO A 122 -27.40 -0.63 4.34
C PRO A 122 -26.89 -2.00 3.88
N ASP A 123 -27.47 -3.06 4.45
CA ASP A 123 -27.03 -4.45 4.29
C ASP A 123 -27.26 -4.90 2.84
N ILE A 124 -26.40 -4.38 1.95
CA ILE A 124 -26.32 -4.72 0.53
C ILE A 124 -25.84 -6.16 0.54
N GLU A 125 -26.74 -7.09 0.16
CA GLU A 125 -26.43 -8.51 0.04
C GLU A 125 -25.01 -8.67 -0.50
N ALA A 126 -24.11 -9.14 0.37
CA ALA A 126 -22.69 -9.09 0.09
C ALA A 126 -22.44 -9.83 -1.21
N SER A 127 -22.03 -9.08 -2.25
CA SER A 127 -21.74 -9.64 -3.57
C SER A 127 -20.84 -10.85 -3.35
N PRO A 128 -21.24 -12.06 -3.80
CA PRO A 128 -20.73 -13.30 -3.27
C PRO A 128 -19.21 -13.28 -3.29
N ALA A 129 -18.61 -13.50 -2.12
CA ALA A 129 -17.19 -13.35 -1.89
C ALA A 129 -16.38 -13.91 -3.07
N PRO A 130 -15.41 -13.17 -3.64
CA PRO A 130 -14.64 -13.61 -4.78
C PRO A 130 -14.19 -15.07 -4.61
N VAL A 131 -14.20 -15.85 -5.69
CA VAL A 131 -13.96 -17.31 -5.64
C VAL A 131 -12.66 -17.66 -4.89
N GLU A 132 -11.69 -16.76 -4.91
CA GLU A 132 -10.42 -16.80 -4.17
C GLU A 132 -10.60 -16.77 -2.64
N GLU A 133 -11.48 -15.91 -2.10
CA GLU A 133 -11.77 -15.83 -0.66
C GLU A 133 -12.49 -17.10 -0.16
N LEU A 134 -13.46 -17.60 -0.93
CA LEU A 134 -14.13 -18.86 -0.64
C LEU A 134 -13.17 -20.06 -0.71
N ALA A 135 -12.20 -20.03 -1.63
CA ALA A 135 -11.14 -21.04 -1.71
C ALA A 135 -10.20 -20.97 -0.49
N LEU A 136 -9.81 -19.77 -0.05
CA LEU A 136 -8.97 -19.55 1.13
C LEU A 136 -9.67 -20.02 2.42
N ALA A 137 -10.96 -19.73 2.58
CA ALA A 137 -11.76 -20.18 3.72
C ALA A 137 -11.85 -21.72 3.76
N ARG A 138 -12.19 -22.36 2.63
CA ARG A 138 -12.25 -23.83 2.52
C ARG A 138 -10.89 -24.49 2.79
N TRP A 139 -9.80 -23.86 2.36
CA TRP A 139 -8.44 -24.33 2.67
C TRP A 139 -8.16 -24.23 4.17
N ALA A 140 -8.47 -23.10 4.80
CA ALA A 140 -8.26 -22.89 6.23
C ALA A 140 -9.06 -23.90 7.08
N GLU A 141 -10.32 -24.15 6.72
CA GLU A 141 -11.14 -25.22 7.30
C GLU A 141 -10.48 -26.60 7.14
N ALA A 142 -10.02 -26.95 5.94
CA ALA A 142 -9.40 -28.25 5.67
C ALA A 142 -8.15 -28.50 6.53
N GLN A 143 -7.36 -27.45 6.79
CA GLN A 143 -6.18 -27.52 7.66
C GLN A 143 -6.55 -27.77 9.13
N VAL A 144 -7.69 -27.24 9.63
CA VAL A 144 -8.10 -27.38 11.05
C VAL A 144 -9.00 -28.58 11.36
N LYS A 145 -9.62 -29.24 10.37
CA LYS A 145 -10.47 -30.45 10.55
C LYS A 145 -9.81 -31.61 11.30
N SER A 146 -8.48 -31.61 11.43
CA SER A 146 -7.74 -32.58 12.24
C SER A 146 -7.83 -32.34 13.76
N SER A 147 -8.33 -31.18 14.20
CA SER A 147 -8.37 -30.78 15.61
C SER A 147 -9.62 -29.95 15.93
N ARG A 148 -10.47 -30.47 16.80
CA ARG A 148 -11.66 -29.77 17.34
C ARG A 148 -11.32 -28.43 18.02
N ASP A 149 -10.15 -28.35 18.65
CA ASP A 149 -9.64 -27.09 19.23
C ASP A 149 -9.20 -26.09 18.15
N GLY A 150 -8.80 -26.59 16.98
CA GLY A 150 -8.45 -25.82 15.80
C GLY A 150 -9.66 -25.19 15.12
N GLU A 151 -10.71 -25.98 14.87
CA GLU A 151 -12.00 -25.50 14.34
C GLU A 151 -12.55 -24.34 15.19
N LYS A 152 -12.62 -24.54 16.51
CA LYS A 152 -13.10 -23.51 17.43
C LYS A 152 -12.23 -22.24 17.42
N THR A 153 -10.91 -22.39 17.29
CA THR A 153 -9.99 -21.26 17.19
C THR A 153 -10.14 -20.52 15.84
N LEU A 154 -10.48 -21.23 14.76
CA LEU A 154 -10.79 -20.64 13.46
C LEU A 154 -12.09 -19.83 13.52
N THR A 155 -13.14 -20.34 14.17
CA THR A 155 -14.39 -19.58 14.41
C THR A 155 -14.14 -18.28 15.18
N TRP A 156 -13.26 -18.30 16.20
CA TRP A 156 -12.86 -17.08 16.91
C TRP A 156 -12.10 -16.09 16.01
N MET A 157 -11.28 -16.57 15.07
CA MET A 157 -10.58 -15.72 14.11
C MET A 157 -11.51 -15.09 13.07
N ALA A 158 -12.57 -15.79 12.65
CA ALA A 158 -13.58 -15.25 11.75
C ALA A 158 -14.34 -14.09 12.41
N ARG A 159 -14.86 -14.31 13.64
CA ARG A 159 -15.54 -13.27 14.44
C ARG A 159 -14.65 -12.06 14.76
N GLU A 160 -13.36 -12.28 15.00
CA GLU A 160 -12.38 -11.19 15.15
C GLU A 160 -12.20 -10.38 13.84
N GLY A 161 -12.34 -11.02 12.68
CA GLY A 161 -12.35 -10.36 11.37
C GLY A 161 -13.63 -9.57 11.10
N GLU A 162 -14.77 -10.02 11.64
CA GLU A 162 -16.07 -9.32 11.65
C GLU A 162 -16.08 -8.12 12.64
N GLY A 163 -14.98 -7.86 13.34
CA GLY A 163 -14.80 -6.72 14.24
C GLY A 163 -15.10 -7.00 15.71
N GLU A 164 -15.45 -8.25 16.07
CA GLU A 164 -15.71 -8.60 17.47
C GLU A 164 -14.42 -8.73 18.30
N SER A 165 -14.41 -8.18 19.51
CA SER A 165 -13.22 -8.28 20.38
C SER A 165 -13.01 -9.70 20.92
N LEU A 166 -11.75 -10.11 21.03
CA LEU A 166 -11.37 -11.40 21.62
C LEU A 166 -11.80 -11.51 23.10
N GLU A 167 -12.09 -10.39 23.76
CA GLU A 167 -12.63 -10.31 25.12
C GLU A 167 -14.13 -10.64 25.17
N ALA A 168 -14.92 -10.20 24.17
CA ALA A 168 -16.34 -10.55 24.05
C ALA A 168 -16.50 -12.04 23.76
N ILE A 169 -15.76 -12.56 22.78
CA ILE A 169 -15.70 -13.98 22.43
C ILE A 169 -15.29 -14.82 23.66
N ALA A 170 -14.28 -14.38 24.40
CA ALA A 170 -13.83 -15.03 25.64
C ALA A 170 -14.90 -15.09 26.73
N ALA A 171 -15.67 -14.01 26.90
CA ALA A 171 -16.74 -13.92 27.89
C ALA A 171 -17.92 -14.86 27.55
N GLU A 172 -18.35 -14.91 26.29
CA GLU A 172 -19.41 -15.81 25.82
C GLU A 172 -18.99 -17.28 25.97
N GLU A 173 -17.79 -17.61 25.51
CA GLU A 173 -17.25 -18.98 25.49
C GLU A 173 -16.80 -19.47 26.88
N LYS A 174 -16.82 -18.59 27.88
CA LYS A 174 -16.37 -18.84 29.27
C LYS A 174 -14.91 -19.31 29.32
N VAL A 175 -14.06 -18.76 28.45
CA VAL A 175 -12.63 -19.02 28.36
C VAL A 175 -11.86 -17.76 28.77
N PRO A 176 -10.77 -17.84 29.56
CA PRO A 176 -9.98 -16.65 29.88
C PRO A 176 -9.44 -15.96 28.61
N ALA A 177 -9.62 -14.64 28.47
CA ALA A 177 -9.22 -13.88 27.27
C ALA A 177 -7.75 -14.07 26.88
N ALA A 178 -6.84 -14.18 27.86
CA ALA A 178 -5.43 -14.49 27.61
C ALA A 178 -5.22 -15.83 26.86
N ARG A 179 -6.05 -16.85 27.12
CA ARG A 179 -6.00 -18.14 26.42
C ARG A 179 -6.56 -18.04 25.00
N VAL A 180 -7.60 -17.25 24.77
CA VAL A 180 -8.13 -16.96 23.43
C VAL A 180 -7.05 -16.28 22.58
N ARG A 181 -6.51 -15.13 23.06
CA ARG A 181 -5.40 -14.41 22.41
C ARG A 181 -4.21 -15.31 22.11
N GLN A 182 -3.81 -16.18 23.06
CA GLN A 182 -2.69 -17.11 22.86
C GLN A 182 -2.98 -18.18 21.79
N ARG A 183 -4.19 -18.75 21.77
CA ARG A 183 -4.61 -19.74 20.76
C ARG A 183 -4.66 -19.13 19.36
N VAL A 184 -5.33 -17.98 19.22
CA VAL A 184 -5.39 -17.21 17.97
C VAL A 184 -3.99 -16.84 17.47
N SER A 185 -3.13 -16.32 18.34
CA SER A 185 -1.74 -15.96 17.98
C SER A 185 -0.93 -17.15 17.46
N ARG A 186 -1.06 -18.32 18.09
CA ARG A 186 -0.43 -19.57 17.62
C ARG A 186 -1.00 -20.04 16.28
N MET A 187 -2.32 -20.02 16.12
CA MET A 187 -2.99 -20.41 14.87
C MET A 187 -2.57 -19.52 13.70
N ARG A 188 -2.57 -18.19 13.89
CA ARG A 188 -2.12 -17.22 12.88
C ARG A 188 -0.67 -17.43 12.44
N ARG A 189 0.24 -17.86 13.34
CA ARG A 189 1.64 -18.19 12.98
C ARG A 189 1.70 -19.49 12.18
N TRP A 190 1.05 -20.54 12.68
CA TRP A 190 1.01 -21.85 12.02
C TRP A 190 0.41 -21.79 10.61
N MET A 191 -0.70 -21.06 10.43
CA MET A 191 -1.30 -20.86 9.10
C MET A 191 -0.37 -20.09 8.14
N LYS A 192 0.35 -19.07 8.63
CA LYS A 192 1.34 -18.33 7.80
C LYS A 192 2.51 -19.22 7.37
N GLU A 193 3.04 -20.04 8.28
CA GLU A 193 4.11 -20.99 7.98
C GLU A 193 3.65 -22.03 6.96
N ARG A 194 2.43 -22.57 7.12
CA ARG A 194 1.81 -23.54 6.21
C ARG A 194 1.57 -22.96 4.82
N TRP A 195 0.96 -21.77 4.74
CA TRP A 195 0.67 -21.09 3.48
C TRP A 195 1.94 -20.69 2.73
N LEU A 196 2.96 -20.19 3.45
CA LEU A 196 4.25 -19.86 2.84
C LEU A 196 4.95 -21.11 2.27
N ALA A 197 4.83 -22.27 2.93
CA ALA A 197 5.37 -23.52 2.41
C ALA A 197 4.63 -24.03 1.15
N GLU A 198 3.32 -23.78 1.03
CA GLU A 198 2.56 -24.09 -0.18
C GLU A 198 2.89 -23.11 -1.32
N LEU A 199 3.07 -21.81 -1.02
CA LEU A 199 3.51 -20.82 -2.00
C LEU A 199 4.92 -21.08 -2.53
N THR A 200 5.88 -21.47 -1.68
CA THR A 200 7.24 -21.81 -2.16
C THR A 200 7.23 -23.08 -3.01
N ALA A 201 6.43 -24.09 -2.66
CA ALA A 201 6.25 -25.28 -3.50
C ALA A 201 5.65 -24.92 -4.87
N ALA A 202 4.60 -24.09 -4.91
CA ALA A 202 3.99 -23.61 -6.14
C ALA A 202 4.98 -22.79 -7.00
N ALA A 203 5.77 -21.91 -6.39
CA ALA A 203 6.79 -21.12 -7.08
C ALA A 203 7.91 -22.00 -7.68
N ILE A 204 8.35 -23.05 -6.97
CA ILE A 204 9.32 -24.03 -7.49
C ILE A 204 8.74 -24.77 -8.70
N ILE A 205 7.48 -25.23 -8.62
CA ILE A 205 6.81 -25.91 -9.75
C ILE A 205 6.68 -24.97 -10.95
N ALA A 206 6.29 -23.71 -10.74
CA ALA A 206 6.22 -22.70 -11.80
C ALA A 206 7.59 -22.43 -12.44
N ALA A 207 8.65 -22.30 -11.64
CA ALA A 207 10.01 -22.13 -12.14
C ALA A 207 10.48 -23.34 -12.97
N LEU A 208 10.21 -24.57 -12.51
CA LEU A 208 10.51 -25.80 -13.27
C LEU A 208 9.71 -25.87 -14.58
N ALA A 209 8.45 -25.45 -14.58
CA ALA A 209 7.64 -25.39 -15.80
C ALA A 209 8.19 -24.36 -16.81
N VAL A 210 8.66 -23.20 -16.36
CA VAL A 210 9.32 -22.19 -17.21
C VAL A 210 10.66 -22.72 -17.77
N VAL A 211 11.46 -23.41 -16.96
CA VAL A 211 12.73 -24.03 -17.42
C VAL A 211 12.45 -25.13 -18.45
N ALA A 212 11.48 -26.02 -18.19
CA ALA A 212 11.08 -27.04 -19.15
C ALA A 212 10.57 -26.43 -20.47
N TRP A 213 9.70 -25.41 -20.39
CA TRP A 213 9.21 -24.67 -21.54
C TRP A 213 10.35 -24.01 -22.33
N TRP A 214 11.36 -23.43 -21.66
CA TRP A 214 12.53 -22.85 -22.32
C TRP A 214 13.40 -23.90 -23.03
N ILE A 215 13.55 -25.10 -22.44
CA ILE A 215 14.24 -26.23 -23.06
C ILE A 215 13.47 -26.72 -24.30
N PHE A 216 12.15 -26.92 -24.19
CA PHE A 216 11.30 -27.36 -25.31
C PHE A 216 11.03 -26.28 -26.37
N ARG A 217 11.25 -25.00 -26.06
CA ARG A 217 11.14 -23.88 -27.02
C ARG A 217 12.41 -23.59 -27.79
N LYS A 218 13.52 -24.27 -27.53
CA LYS A 218 14.64 -24.26 -28.49
C LYS A 218 14.07 -24.75 -29.82
N PRO A 219 14.08 -23.94 -30.90
CA PRO A 219 13.63 -24.43 -32.19
C PRO A 219 14.46 -25.69 -32.49
N PRO A 220 13.86 -26.78 -33.01
CA PRO A 220 14.62 -27.96 -33.35
C PRO A 220 15.72 -27.50 -34.31
N GLU A 221 16.96 -27.55 -33.83
CA GLU A 221 18.14 -27.16 -34.59
C GLU A 221 18.03 -27.89 -35.91
N GLU A 222 17.84 -27.14 -37.01
CA GLU A 222 17.47 -27.72 -38.29
C GLU A 222 18.61 -28.61 -38.74
N ALA A 223 18.49 -29.90 -38.41
CA ALA A 223 19.44 -30.92 -38.78
C ALA A 223 19.59 -30.83 -40.28
N ASN A 224 20.75 -30.33 -40.70
CA ASN A 224 21.06 -29.85 -42.04
C ASN A 224 20.81 -30.98 -43.06
N LYS A 225 19.56 -31.10 -43.50
CA LYS A 225 19.12 -32.08 -44.47
C LYS A 225 19.39 -31.47 -45.82
N ASP A 226 20.49 -31.92 -46.43
CA ASP A 226 20.75 -31.81 -47.86
C ASP A 226 19.46 -32.09 -48.64
N LYS A 227 18.79 -31.02 -49.06
CA LYS A 227 17.53 -31.12 -49.79
C LYS A 227 17.87 -31.13 -51.28
N PRO A 228 17.57 -32.21 -52.02
CA PRO A 228 17.80 -32.24 -53.46
C PRO A 228 17.11 -31.06 -54.14
N ARG A 229 17.82 -30.41 -55.07
CA ARG A 229 17.29 -29.31 -55.88
C ARG A 229 16.15 -29.82 -56.76
N ASP A 230 14.93 -29.38 -56.49
CA ASP A 230 13.85 -29.35 -57.48
C ASP A 230 13.73 -27.93 -58.06
N PRO A 231 13.70 -27.76 -59.40
CA PRO A 231 13.61 -26.45 -60.02
C PRO A 231 12.15 -26.06 -60.33
N SER A 232 11.61 -25.05 -59.65
CA SER A 232 10.54 -24.22 -60.21
C SER A 232 10.48 -22.81 -59.59
N PRO A 233 10.11 -21.78 -60.36
CA PRO A 233 10.39 -20.40 -60.00
C PRO A 233 9.21 -19.72 -59.29
N ILE A 234 9.43 -19.28 -58.06
CA ILE A 234 8.70 -18.17 -57.44
C ILE A 234 9.72 -17.03 -57.36
N PRO A 235 9.37 -15.77 -57.71
CA PRO A 235 10.30 -14.65 -57.62
C PRO A 235 10.68 -14.43 -56.15
N SER A 236 11.84 -14.98 -55.77
CA SER A 236 12.48 -14.69 -54.50
C SER A 236 12.74 -13.19 -54.46
N ILE A 237 12.05 -12.50 -53.54
CA ILE A 237 12.40 -11.13 -53.17
C ILE A 237 13.81 -11.24 -52.60
N ALA A 238 14.80 -10.83 -53.41
CA ALA A 238 16.19 -10.85 -52.99
C ALA A 238 16.27 -10.06 -51.67
N PRO A 239 17.00 -10.57 -50.65
CA PRO A 239 17.16 -9.84 -49.40
C PRO A 239 17.75 -8.48 -49.75
N ASP A 240 16.97 -7.43 -49.45
CA ASP A 240 17.28 -6.07 -49.88
C ASP A 240 18.69 -5.73 -49.40
N VAL A 241 19.57 -5.38 -50.35
CA VAL A 241 21.00 -5.20 -50.07
C VAL A 241 21.16 -3.83 -49.45
N GLN A 242 20.74 -3.73 -48.18
CA GLN A 242 20.76 -2.51 -47.39
C GLN A 242 22.13 -1.86 -47.54
N SER A 243 22.10 -0.59 -47.92
CA SER A 243 23.33 0.14 -48.19
C SER A 243 24.22 0.14 -46.95
N PRO A 244 25.55 0.14 -47.08
CA PRO A 244 26.46 0.18 -45.94
C PRO A 244 26.14 1.33 -44.96
N LEU A 245 25.60 2.43 -45.48
CA LEU A 245 25.20 3.62 -44.72
C LEU A 245 23.91 3.39 -43.91
N GLU A 246 22.90 2.69 -44.46
CA GLU A 246 21.71 2.29 -43.68
C GLU A 246 22.07 1.30 -42.57
N ARG A 247 22.97 0.35 -42.86
CA ARG A 247 23.49 -0.58 -41.84
C ARG A 247 24.20 0.17 -40.72
N ALA A 248 25.02 1.17 -41.04
CA ALA A 248 25.68 2.00 -40.04
C ALA A 248 24.69 2.82 -39.20
N ARG A 249 23.62 3.35 -39.80
CA ARG A 249 22.53 4.03 -39.05
C ARG A 249 21.81 3.09 -38.09
N ALA A 250 21.47 1.88 -38.54
CA ALA A 250 20.83 0.87 -37.69
C ALA A 250 21.73 0.44 -36.52
N MET A 251 23.03 0.21 -36.76
CA MET A 251 24.00 -0.09 -35.70
C MET A 251 24.15 1.06 -34.70
N ARG A 252 24.14 2.33 -35.14
CA ARG A 252 24.15 3.48 -34.22
C ARG A 252 22.92 3.53 -33.32
N GLN A 253 21.72 3.23 -33.85
CA GLN A 253 20.49 3.19 -33.05
C GLN A 253 20.52 2.07 -31.99
N ASP A 254 20.84 0.84 -32.38
CA ASP A 254 20.96 -0.30 -31.45
C ASP A 254 22.05 -0.09 -30.37
N ALA A 255 23.17 0.56 -30.73
CA ALA A 255 24.19 0.92 -29.77
C ALA A 255 23.75 2.03 -28.79
N LEU A 256 22.98 3.02 -29.25
CA LEU A 256 22.38 4.03 -28.37
C LEU A 256 21.39 3.41 -27.37
N ASP A 257 20.52 2.49 -27.81
CA ASP A 257 19.61 1.74 -26.94
C ASP A 257 20.36 0.97 -25.84
N LYS A 258 21.49 0.33 -26.18
CA LYS A 258 22.38 -0.34 -25.21
C LYS A 258 22.98 0.65 -24.21
N CYS A 259 23.35 1.85 -24.65
CA CYS A 259 23.80 2.92 -23.77
C CYS A 259 22.68 3.37 -22.80
N GLU A 260 21.43 3.50 -23.24
CA GLU A 260 20.32 3.83 -22.34
C GLU A 260 20.06 2.76 -21.28
N ARG A 261 20.26 1.47 -21.64
CA ARG A 261 20.19 0.31 -20.72
C ARG A 261 21.40 0.18 -19.79
N ARG A 262 22.39 1.07 -19.89
CA ARG A 262 23.68 1.04 -19.16
C ARG A 262 24.57 -0.16 -19.51
N GLU A 263 24.40 -0.74 -20.69
CA GLU A 263 25.27 -1.78 -21.24
C GLU A 263 26.50 -1.11 -21.90
N TRP A 264 27.32 -0.45 -21.10
CA TRP A 264 28.33 0.51 -21.56
C TRP A 264 29.36 -0.05 -22.55
N LYS A 265 29.81 -1.29 -22.33
CA LYS A 265 30.78 -1.95 -23.22
C LYS A 265 30.16 -2.33 -24.57
N PRO A 266 29.05 -3.11 -24.63
CA PRO A 266 28.31 -3.34 -25.87
C PRO A 266 27.90 -2.07 -26.64
N CYS A 267 27.58 -0.97 -25.93
CA CYS A 267 27.34 0.33 -26.56
C CYS A 267 28.58 0.86 -27.27
N LEU A 268 29.74 0.93 -26.59
CA LEU A 268 30.98 1.44 -27.18
C LEU A 268 31.44 0.59 -28.37
N ASP A 269 31.41 -0.73 -28.22
CA ASP A 269 31.79 -1.67 -29.29
C ASP A 269 30.90 -1.48 -30.53
N GLY A 270 29.57 -1.38 -30.36
CA GLY A 270 28.63 -1.14 -31.47
C GLY A 270 28.77 0.24 -32.13
N LEU A 271 29.11 1.28 -31.37
CA LEU A 271 29.41 2.61 -31.94
C LEU A 271 30.72 2.61 -32.75
N ASP A 272 31.73 1.82 -32.35
CA ASP A 272 32.98 1.67 -33.10
C ASP A 272 32.82 0.85 -34.37
N GLU A 273 32.01 -0.22 -34.36
CA GLU A 273 31.61 -0.94 -35.58
C GLU A 273 30.85 -0.05 -36.55
N ALA A 274 29.88 0.73 -36.06
CA ALA A 274 29.11 1.64 -36.91
C ALA A 274 29.98 2.76 -37.50
N ARG A 275 30.95 3.28 -36.73
CA ARG A 275 31.94 4.27 -37.19
C ARG A 275 32.83 3.72 -38.31
N ALA A 276 33.16 2.43 -38.30
CA ALA A 276 33.95 1.81 -39.36
C ALA A 276 33.19 1.76 -40.70
N LEU A 277 31.85 1.77 -40.67
CA LEU A 277 30.99 1.83 -41.86
C LEU A 277 30.62 3.26 -42.27
N ASP A 278 30.45 4.17 -41.31
CA ASP A 278 30.08 5.59 -41.53
C ASP A 278 30.86 6.53 -40.58
N PRO A 279 32.09 6.96 -40.95
CA PRO A 279 32.90 7.86 -40.15
C PRO A 279 32.35 9.30 -40.05
N GLU A 280 31.43 9.69 -40.93
CA GLU A 280 30.80 11.02 -40.88
C GLU A 280 29.65 11.03 -39.87
N GLY A 281 28.86 9.96 -39.81
CA GLY A 281 27.79 9.78 -38.84
C GLY A 281 28.24 9.73 -37.37
N ASP A 282 29.47 9.26 -37.09
CA ASP A 282 30.06 9.28 -35.74
C ASP A 282 30.36 10.71 -35.23
N ARG A 283 30.35 11.72 -36.11
CA ARG A 283 30.50 13.14 -35.72
C ARG A 283 29.23 13.76 -35.12
N ALA A 284 28.10 13.04 -35.12
CA ALA A 284 26.86 13.55 -34.54
C ALA A 284 27.01 13.79 -33.01
N PRO A 285 26.49 14.92 -32.48
CA PRO A 285 26.72 15.30 -31.08
C PRO A 285 26.14 14.29 -30.08
N GLU A 286 25.06 13.60 -30.44
CA GLU A 286 24.44 12.51 -29.67
C GLU A 286 25.40 11.33 -29.45
N ILE A 287 26.18 10.94 -30.48
CA ILE A 287 27.14 9.85 -30.44
C ILE A 287 28.33 10.23 -29.55
N GLY A 288 28.83 11.47 -29.69
CA GLY A 288 29.87 12.02 -28.81
C GLY A 288 29.44 12.02 -27.33
N ALA A 289 28.21 12.45 -27.04
CA ALA A 289 27.65 12.44 -25.70
C ALA A 289 27.42 11.02 -25.15
N ALA A 290 27.00 10.06 -25.97
CA ALA A 290 26.88 8.65 -25.59
C ALA A 290 28.25 8.04 -25.24
N ARG A 291 29.26 8.22 -26.10
CA ARG A 291 30.63 7.75 -25.87
C ARG A 291 31.25 8.35 -24.60
N ALA A 292 31.04 9.64 -24.35
CA ALA A 292 31.54 10.30 -23.15
C ALA A 292 30.91 9.74 -21.86
N ARG A 293 29.58 9.55 -21.85
CA ARG A 293 28.85 8.94 -20.72
C ARG A 293 29.28 7.50 -20.43
N ALA A 294 29.33 6.66 -21.47
CA ALA A 294 29.71 5.25 -21.33
C ALA A 294 31.14 5.08 -20.79
N LYS A 295 32.09 5.93 -21.22
CA LYS A 295 33.46 5.94 -20.70
C LYS A 295 33.52 6.39 -19.24
N ALA A 296 32.86 7.51 -18.90
CA ALA A 296 32.83 8.02 -17.53
C ALA A 296 32.25 6.99 -16.54
N GLU A 297 31.20 6.27 -16.94
CA GLU A 297 30.57 5.23 -16.11
C GLU A 297 31.48 3.99 -15.95
N LEU A 298 32.16 3.55 -17.02
CA LEU A 298 33.16 2.47 -16.94
C LEU A 298 34.38 2.83 -16.08
N GLU A 299 34.81 4.10 -16.09
CA GLU A 299 35.89 4.61 -15.22
C GLU A 299 35.42 4.79 -13.77
N SER A 300 34.17 5.20 -13.55
CA SER A 300 33.60 5.41 -12.21
C SER A 300 33.16 4.13 -11.50
N THR A 301 32.97 3.03 -12.25
CA THR A 301 32.67 1.71 -11.67
C THR A 301 33.93 1.25 -10.94
N PRO A 302 33.95 1.24 -9.59
CA PRO A 302 35.12 0.75 -8.87
C PRO A 302 35.38 -0.70 -9.29
N PRO A 303 36.64 -1.14 -9.44
CA PRO A 303 36.93 -2.52 -9.80
C PRO A 303 36.18 -3.42 -8.83
N ALA A 304 35.26 -4.24 -9.37
CA ALA A 304 34.41 -5.10 -8.56
C ALA A 304 35.32 -5.85 -7.58
N PRO A 305 35.02 -5.81 -6.26
CA PRO A 305 35.95 -6.28 -5.24
C PRO A 305 36.36 -7.69 -5.60
N SER A 306 37.64 -7.87 -5.95
CA SER A 306 38.13 -9.09 -6.57
C SER A 306 37.68 -10.27 -5.73
N THR A 307 36.75 -11.06 -6.27
CA THR A 307 36.37 -12.33 -5.68
C THR A 307 37.57 -13.25 -5.90
N GLU A 308 38.58 -13.10 -5.03
CA GLU A 308 39.69 -14.02 -4.96
C GLU A 308 39.09 -15.39 -4.67
N THR A 309 39.02 -16.20 -5.74
CA THR A 309 38.64 -17.60 -5.66
C THR A 309 39.67 -18.28 -4.77
N SER A 310 39.38 -18.32 -3.47
CA SER A 310 40.15 -19.02 -2.45
C SER A 310 39.98 -20.53 -2.66
N SER A 311 40.57 -21.01 -3.76
CA SER A 311 40.68 -22.40 -4.14
C SER A 311 41.83 -23.02 -3.36
N SER A 312 41.66 -23.09 -2.03
CA SER A 312 42.54 -23.84 -1.13
C SER A 312 41.73 -24.92 -0.41
N ALA A 313 41.19 -25.83 -1.22
CA ALA A 313 40.57 -27.06 -0.74
C ALA A 313 41.66 -28.07 -0.34
N THR A 314 42.22 -27.92 0.86
CA THR A 314 43.10 -28.94 1.45
C THR A 314 42.28 -30.17 1.82
N PRO A 315 42.58 -31.38 1.31
CA PRO A 315 41.89 -32.59 1.71
C PRO A 315 42.34 -33.03 3.10
N LEU A 316 41.45 -32.94 4.09
CA LEU A 316 41.67 -33.51 5.42
C LEU A 316 41.45 -35.03 5.38
N PRO A 317 42.42 -35.85 5.81
CA PRO A 317 42.29 -37.31 5.78
C PRO A 317 41.35 -37.82 6.89
N SER A 318 40.59 -38.86 6.54
CA SER A 318 39.76 -39.63 7.47
C SER A 318 40.63 -40.40 8.47
N THR A 319 40.35 -40.27 9.78
CA THR A 319 40.31 -41.35 10.81
C THR A 319 40.31 -40.77 12.25
N VAL A 320 39.98 -41.65 13.21
CA VAL A 320 40.13 -41.59 14.69
C VAL A 320 38.76 -41.65 15.43
N PRO A 321 38.62 -42.47 16.50
CA PRO A 321 37.42 -43.28 16.66
C PRO A 321 36.51 -42.89 17.84
N VAL A 322 35.38 -43.61 17.89
CA VAL A 322 34.43 -43.71 19.01
C VAL A 322 35.13 -44.02 20.35
N PRO A 323 34.83 -43.25 21.41
CA PRO A 323 34.89 -43.73 22.79
C PRO A 323 33.48 -44.02 23.32
N SER A 324 33.23 -45.27 23.67
CA SER A 324 32.05 -45.65 24.46
C SER A 324 32.19 -45.14 25.89
N SER A 325 31.21 -44.39 26.40
CA SER A 325 31.05 -44.19 27.85
C SER A 325 29.58 -44.28 28.25
N SER A 326 29.24 -45.39 28.88
CA SER A 326 28.02 -45.57 29.66
C SER A 326 27.92 -44.54 30.78
N THR A 327 26.76 -43.91 30.94
CA THR A 327 26.38 -43.24 32.18
C THR A 327 24.94 -43.61 32.51
N ASP A 328 24.78 -44.32 33.63
CA ASP A 328 23.48 -44.63 34.23
C ASP A 328 22.62 -43.39 34.45
N MET A 329 21.35 -43.48 34.07
CA MET A 329 20.30 -42.65 34.66
C MET A 329 19.41 -43.49 35.59
N PRO A 330 19.26 -43.13 36.87
CA PRO A 330 18.49 -43.92 37.82
C PRO A 330 16.99 -43.86 37.52
N ARG A 331 16.42 -45.05 37.40
CA ARG A 331 15.00 -45.37 37.24
C ARG A 331 14.14 -44.85 38.41
N VAL A 332 13.53 -43.67 38.26
CA VAL A 332 12.51 -43.17 39.19
C VAL A 332 11.18 -43.92 38.97
N LYS A 333 10.70 -44.63 40.01
CA LYS A 333 9.39 -45.32 40.03
C LYS A 333 8.24 -44.37 40.41
N PRO A 334 6.97 -44.69 40.06
CA PRO A 334 5.84 -43.78 40.21
C PRO A 334 5.04 -43.91 41.52
N ALA A 335 4.35 -42.81 41.88
CA ALA A 335 3.21 -42.68 42.81
C ALA A 335 3.49 -42.91 44.32
N PRO A 336 2.77 -42.23 45.25
CA PRO A 336 1.35 -42.53 45.51
C PRO A 336 0.41 -41.31 45.72
N LYS A 337 -0.87 -41.62 45.98
CA LYS A 337 -2.03 -40.73 46.14
C LYS A 337 -2.14 -40.12 47.55
N SER A 338 -2.67 -38.90 47.69
CA SER A 338 -3.54 -38.52 48.84
C SER A 338 -4.29 -37.16 48.67
N SER A 339 -5.59 -37.26 48.42
CA SER A 339 -6.77 -36.63 49.08
C SER A 339 -6.84 -35.13 49.51
N PRO A 340 -8.05 -34.54 49.61
CA PRO A 340 -8.26 -33.08 49.67
C PRO A 340 -8.68 -32.51 51.05
N LYS A 341 -8.59 -31.17 51.21
CA LYS A 341 -9.24 -30.21 52.14
C LYS A 341 -8.58 -28.83 51.88
N LYS A 342 -9.17 -27.63 52.03
CA LYS A 342 -10.46 -27.10 52.53
C LYS A 342 -10.74 -25.73 51.85
N PRO A 343 -11.93 -25.11 51.98
CA PRO A 343 -12.21 -23.81 51.38
C PRO A 343 -11.62 -22.64 52.16
N PHE A 344 -11.12 -21.64 51.42
CA PHE A 344 -10.94 -20.25 51.79
C PHE A 344 -11.77 -19.45 50.76
N GLY A 345 -12.46 -18.38 51.07
CA GLY A 345 -12.58 -17.63 52.31
C GLY A 345 -13.26 -16.31 51.93
N GLU A 346 -14.43 -16.05 52.48
CA GLU A 346 -15.30 -14.94 52.09
C GLU A 346 -14.67 -13.59 52.43
N LEU A 347 -14.05 -12.92 51.45
CA LEU A 347 -13.53 -11.56 51.62
C LEU A 347 -14.61 -10.53 51.27
N LYS A 348 -15.25 -10.07 52.34
CA LYS A 348 -16.17 -8.94 52.40
C LYS A 348 -15.45 -7.65 51.99
N GLY A 349 -16.18 -6.74 51.36
CA GLY A 349 -15.59 -5.60 50.65
C GLY A 349 -14.90 -4.54 51.54
N SER A 350 -14.01 -3.79 50.91
CA SER A 350 -13.53 -2.49 51.38
C SER A 350 -13.72 -1.47 50.26
N SER A 351 -14.58 -0.47 50.53
CA SER A 351 -14.61 0.78 49.77
C SER A 351 -13.24 1.43 49.86
N LEU A 352 -12.70 1.90 48.74
CA LEU A 352 -11.54 2.77 48.71
C LEU A 352 -11.94 4.11 48.11
N ASP A 353 -12.40 4.98 49.00
CA ASP A 353 -12.63 6.39 48.75
C ASP A 353 -11.31 7.06 48.34
N TYR A 354 -11.32 7.75 47.19
CA TYR A 354 -10.21 8.58 46.74
C TYR A 354 -10.51 10.05 47.10
N PRO A 355 -9.79 10.67 48.04
CA PRO A 355 -9.97 12.09 48.32
C PRO A 355 -9.43 12.92 47.15
N SER A 356 -10.28 13.77 46.59
CA SER A 356 -9.86 14.87 45.73
C SER A 356 -9.72 16.12 46.61
N ASP A 357 -8.49 16.56 46.86
CA ASP A 357 -8.18 17.97 47.18
C ASP A 357 -6.66 18.20 47.24
N ALA A 358 -6.15 19.03 46.32
CA ALA A 358 -4.85 19.70 46.44
C ALA A 358 -4.84 20.93 45.51
N SER A 359 -5.04 22.11 46.10
CA SER A 359 -5.03 23.38 45.38
C SER A 359 -3.61 23.91 45.12
N SER A 360 -3.54 24.90 44.22
CA SER A 360 -2.67 26.08 44.37
C SER A 360 -1.14 25.89 44.38
N MET A 361 -0.52 26.17 43.24
CA MET A 361 0.50 27.21 43.18
C MET A 361 0.23 28.14 42.01
N GLY A 362 0.21 29.45 42.26
CA GLY A 362 0.15 30.48 41.24
C GLY A 362 1.32 31.43 41.37
N LEU A 363 1.82 31.92 40.24
CA LEU A 363 2.61 33.16 40.12
C LEU A 363 2.10 33.89 38.87
N GLY A 364 1.88 35.19 38.99
CA GLY A 364 1.27 36.03 37.94
C GLY A 364 2.25 37.05 37.34
N LEU A 365 1.70 38.19 36.89
CA LEU A 365 2.33 39.23 36.06
C LEU A 365 2.51 38.72 34.61
N GLY A 366 1.99 39.30 33.53
CA GLY A 366 1.43 40.63 33.18
C GLY A 366 1.75 40.79 31.66
N SER A 367 1.01 41.48 30.79
CA SER A 367 -0.05 42.47 30.94
C SER A 367 -0.96 42.48 29.68
N ASP A 368 -2.05 43.25 29.76
CA ASP A 368 -2.97 43.81 28.72
C ASP A 368 -2.60 43.64 27.22
N VAL A 369 -3.51 43.39 26.27
CA VAL A 369 -4.89 43.91 26.01
C VAL A 369 -5.68 42.80 25.24
N GLY A 370 -7.02 42.67 25.23
CA GLY A 370 -8.13 43.39 25.88
C GLY A 370 -9.41 43.34 25.01
N GLY A 371 -10.60 43.18 25.64
CA GLY A 371 -11.90 42.94 24.98
C GLY A 371 -12.47 41.54 25.32
N SER A 372 -13.37 41.33 26.28
CA SER A 372 -14.78 41.82 26.35
C SER A 372 -15.53 41.44 25.05
N ILE A 373 -16.45 40.48 25.03
CA ILE A 373 -17.70 40.25 25.79
C ILE A 373 -17.91 38.70 25.88
N GLY A 374 -18.55 38.04 26.83
CA GLY A 374 -19.66 38.36 27.74
C GLY A 374 -20.05 37.11 28.53
N THR A 375 -20.76 37.32 29.63
CA THR A 375 -21.12 36.31 30.65
C THR A 375 -22.25 35.37 30.21
N GLY A 376 -22.32 34.16 30.80
CA GLY A 376 -23.63 33.49 30.90
C GLY A 376 -23.70 31.99 31.19
N SER A 377 -24.13 31.67 32.41
CA SER A 377 -25.01 30.54 32.76
C SER A 377 -24.46 29.10 32.73
N SER A 378 -24.09 28.64 33.91
CA SER A 378 -24.05 27.22 34.28
C SER A 378 -25.47 26.62 34.31
N SER A 379 -25.61 25.36 33.90
CA SER A 379 -26.81 24.54 34.15
C SER A 379 -26.49 23.05 34.05
N GLY A 380 -25.98 22.47 35.14
CA GLY A 380 -25.82 21.02 35.23
C GLY A 380 -27.18 20.32 35.35
N ARG A 381 -27.40 19.26 34.59
CA ARG A 381 -28.52 18.32 34.79
C ARG A 381 -28.00 16.89 34.88
N LYS A 382 -28.15 16.28 36.05
CA LYS A 382 -27.96 14.84 36.24
C LYS A 382 -29.08 14.09 35.50
N ALA A 383 -28.73 13.13 34.65
CA ALA A 383 -29.68 12.14 34.14
C ALA A 383 -29.77 10.98 35.15
N ALA A 384 -30.99 10.55 35.47
CA ALA A 384 -31.25 9.39 36.32
C ALA A 384 -31.50 8.13 35.46
N PRO A 385 -31.09 6.93 35.89
CA PRO A 385 -31.31 5.70 35.13
C PRO A 385 -32.77 5.23 35.23
N THR A 386 -33.40 4.95 34.09
CA THR A 386 -34.72 4.34 34.00
C THR A 386 -34.66 2.84 34.28
N LYS A 387 -35.46 2.36 35.24
CA LYS A 387 -35.58 0.92 35.52
C LYS A 387 -36.44 0.24 34.47
N GLY A 388 -35.87 -0.73 33.75
CA GLY A 388 -36.63 -1.64 32.89
C GLY A 388 -37.35 -2.72 33.69
N THR A 389 -38.66 -2.88 33.45
CA THR A 389 -39.47 -3.99 34.00
C THR A 389 -39.36 -5.24 33.15
N PRO A 390 -39.19 -6.45 33.72
CA PRO A 390 -39.19 -7.69 32.96
C PRO A 390 -40.62 -8.12 32.61
N THR A 391 -40.94 -8.20 31.31
CA THR A 391 -42.17 -8.83 30.82
C THR A 391 -42.07 -10.34 30.90
N LYS A 392 -43.05 -10.96 31.57
CA LYS A 392 -43.07 -12.38 31.92
C LYS A 392 -43.99 -13.14 30.97
N SER A 393 -43.47 -13.58 29.83
CA SER A 393 -44.22 -14.41 28.87
C SER A 393 -44.21 -15.88 29.30
N LYS A 394 -45.39 -16.45 29.52
CA LYS A 394 -45.61 -17.87 29.86
C LYS A 394 -46.82 -18.37 29.07
N ALA A 395 -46.81 -19.68 28.78
CA ALA A 395 -47.74 -20.41 27.90
C ALA A 395 -47.53 -20.11 26.40
N GLY A 396 -47.62 -21.07 25.49
CA GLY A 396 -47.87 -22.51 25.67
C GLY A 396 -48.90 -23.00 24.66
N SER A 397 -48.45 -23.81 23.71
CA SER A 397 -49.31 -24.56 22.79
C SER A 397 -48.79 -25.98 22.65
N ASP A 398 -49.43 -26.87 23.39
CA ASP A 398 -49.41 -28.31 23.20
C ASP A 398 -50.77 -28.67 22.59
N VAL A 399 -50.80 -28.92 21.27
CA VAL A 399 -51.91 -29.55 20.54
C VAL A 399 -51.27 -30.30 19.36
N GLY A 400 -51.26 -31.62 19.41
CA GLY A 400 -50.68 -32.46 18.35
C GLY A 400 -51.66 -32.88 17.26
N ARG A 401 -51.14 -33.63 16.30
CA ARG A 401 -51.85 -34.72 15.63
C ARG A 401 -50.88 -35.79 15.15
#